data_AF-A0A5M9P1P7-F1
#
_entry.id   AF-A0A5M9P1P7-F1
#
_cell.length_a   1.000
_cell.length_b   1.000
_cell.length_c   1.000
_cell.angle_alpha   90.00
_cell.angle_beta   90.00
_cell.angle_gamma   90.00
#
_symmetry.space_group_name_H-M   'P 1'
#
loop_
_entity.id
_entity.type
_entity.pdbx_description
1 polymer ?
#
loop_
_entity_poly.entity_id
_entity_poly.type
_entity_poly.pdbx_seq_one_letter_code
_entity_poly.pdbx_strand_id
1 'polypeptide(L)'
;MIINQLKRTSFVRGVVTIAAAAVILSLSACTDEQPNTENKVASRVESLGIESEPSVKLNSEAKTEVESLVDNKAAAKDYMPSLDSGEKLVQNLCSQCHGDKIIPFVQSYPNIKGQKAGYILKQLRDFKSDERQDLYMQSVVKHLSDEDLQDVAAFYGTLKPLDLYNRTKEYYHQ
;
A
#
# COMPACT_ATOMS: atom_id res chain seq x y z
N MET A 1 -42.81 21.76 -45.35
CA MET A 1 -43.37 23.13 -45.29
C MET A 1 -43.07 23.66 -43.89
N ILE A 2 -42.27 24.75 -43.80
CA ILE A 2 -42.04 25.66 -42.64
C ILE A 2 -41.20 25.06 -41.48
N ILE A 3 -39.89 25.31 -41.31
CA ILE A 3 -39.09 26.55 -41.06
C ILE A 3 -39.20 27.08 -39.62
N ASN A 4 -38.03 27.13 -38.93
CA ASN A 4 -37.61 28.06 -37.87
C ASN A 4 -38.44 28.13 -36.57
N GLN A 5 -37.84 28.31 -35.39
CA GLN A 5 -36.96 29.43 -35.06
C GLN A 5 -35.97 29.08 -33.93
N LEU A 6 -34.73 29.48 -34.20
CA LEU A 6 -33.70 29.83 -33.24
C LEU A 6 -34.20 30.81 -32.18
N LYS A 7 -33.66 30.71 -30.95
CA LYS A 7 -33.21 31.84 -30.11
C LYS A 7 -32.43 31.26 -28.91
N ARG A 8 -31.10 31.26 -28.96
CA ARG A 8 -30.16 32.33 -28.56
C ARG A 8 -30.19 32.67 -27.06
N THR A 9 -29.00 32.49 -26.46
CA THR A 9 -28.34 33.30 -25.43
C THR A 9 -28.97 33.27 -24.03
N SER A 10 -28.22 32.93 -22.99
CA SER A 10 -27.30 33.91 -22.39
C SER A 10 -26.15 33.25 -21.63
N PHE A 11 -24.96 33.36 -22.20
CA PHE A 11 -23.67 33.18 -21.55
C PHE A 11 -23.44 34.39 -20.64
N VAL A 12 -23.66 34.25 -19.33
CA VAL A 12 -23.30 35.28 -18.35
C VAL A 12 -21.86 35.04 -17.91
N ARG A 13 -20.99 35.90 -18.45
CA ARG A 13 -19.56 35.98 -18.18
C ARG A 13 -19.35 36.70 -16.85
N GLY A 14 -19.38 35.97 -15.73
CA GLY A 14 -19.10 36.50 -14.40
C GLY A 14 -17.62 36.37 -14.06
N VAL A 15 -16.81 37.35 -14.45
CA VAL A 15 -15.43 37.50 -13.98
C VAL A 15 -15.49 38.13 -12.60
N VAL A 16 -15.44 37.30 -11.55
CA VAL A 16 -15.23 37.78 -10.17
C VAL A 16 -13.72 37.78 -9.91
N THR A 17 -13.08 38.87 -10.30
CA THR A 17 -11.76 39.25 -9.79
C THR A 17 -11.97 39.86 -8.40
N ILE A 18 -11.59 39.14 -7.35
CA ILE A 18 -11.42 39.72 -6.01
C ILE A 18 -9.96 39.54 -5.61
N ALA A 19 -9.39 40.69 -5.24
CA ALA A 19 -8.03 40.96 -4.88
C ALA A 19 -7.38 39.93 -3.94
N ALA A 20 -6.19 39.48 -4.32
CA ALA A 20 -5.23 38.91 -3.39
C ALA A 20 -4.75 40.04 -2.46
N ALA A 21 -5.20 40.04 -1.21
CA ALA A 21 -4.60 40.83 -0.15
C ALA A 21 -3.35 40.10 0.33
N ALA A 22 -2.18 40.65 0.01
CA ALA A 22 -0.90 40.23 0.53
C ALA A 22 -0.86 40.52 2.05
N VAL A 23 -0.99 39.46 2.86
CA VAL A 23 -0.63 39.51 4.28
C VAL A 23 0.89 39.37 4.35
N ILE A 24 1.56 40.52 4.41
CA ILE A 24 2.96 40.62 4.81
C ILE A 24 2.97 40.49 6.34
N LEU A 25 3.10 39.25 6.83
CA LEU A 25 3.55 39.00 8.20
C LEU A 25 5.01 38.53 8.14
N SER A 26 5.90 39.49 8.44
CA SER A 26 7.16 39.32 9.16
C SER A 26 7.98 38.05 8.86
N LEU A 27 8.94 38.19 7.94
CA LEU A 27 10.16 37.40 7.92
C LEU A 27 10.92 37.64 9.25
N SER A 28 10.67 36.80 10.25
CA SER A 28 11.70 36.50 11.24
C SER A 28 12.57 35.41 10.65
N ALA A 29 13.79 35.79 10.30
CA ALA A 29 14.88 34.88 10.00
C ALA A 29 15.09 33.95 11.21
N CYS A 30 14.76 32.67 11.05
CA CYS A 30 15.37 31.60 11.84
C CYS A 30 16.40 30.96 10.92
N THR A 31 17.60 31.51 10.92
CA THR A 31 18.79 30.81 10.42
C THR A 31 19.05 29.58 11.27
N ASP A 32 19.52 28.54 10.59
CA ASP A 32 20.03 27.26 11.06
C ASP A 32 20.64 27.26 12.47
N GLU A 33 20.15 26.36 13.31
CA GLU A 33 21.04 25.49 14.08
C GLU A 33 20.32 24.14 14.26
N GLN A 34 20.58 23.20 13.34
CA GLN A 34 20.28 21.79 13.60
C GLN A 34 21.20 21.33 14.75
N PRO A 35 20.69 20.95 15.93
CA PRO A 35 21.49 20.14 16.83
C PRO A 35 21.66 18.77 16.15
N ASN A 36 22.90 18.49 15.78
CA ASN A 36 23.40 17.19 15.33
C ASN A 36 22.99 16.06 16.31
N THR A 37 21.84 15.44 16.06
CA THR A 37 21.40 14.24 16.80
C THR A 37 22.23 12.98 16.49
N GLU A 38 23.35 13.11 15.79
CA GLU A 38 24.34 12.03 15.65
C GLU A 38 25.05 11.74 16.98
N ASN A 39 25.17 12.72 17.88
CA ASN A 39 25.95 12.54 19.11
C ASN A 39 25.13 12.08 20.34
N LYS A 40 23.82 11.84 20.18
CA LYS A 40 22.96 11.30 21.26
C LYS A 40 22.72 9.79 21.13
N VAL A 41 23.08 9.19 19.99
CA VAL A 41 23.06 7.73 19.81
C VAL A 41 24.33 7.11 20.39
N ALA A 42 25.51 7.73 20.19
CA ALA A 42 26.78 7.25 20.72
C ALA A 42 26.80 7.15 22.27
N SER A 43 26.22 8.13 22.98
CA SER A 43 26.14 8.11 24.45
C SER A 43 25.19 7.06 25.02
N ARG A 44 24.30 6.47 24.22
CA ARG A 44 23.39 5.41 24.67
C ARG A 44 23.88 4.00 24.32
N VAL A 45 24.86 3.89 23.41
CA VAL A 45 25.54 2.64 23.08
C VAL A 45 26.57 2.27 24.18
N GLU A 46 27.17 3.26 24.84
CA GLU A 46 28.17 3.00 25.91
C GLU A 46 27.57 2.58 27.27
N SER A 47 26.24 2.70 27.46
CA SER A 47 25.56 2.26 28.69
C SER A 47 24.98 0.84 28.59
N LEU A 48 25.06 0.23 27.41
CA LEU A 48 24.62 -1.13 27.14
C LEU A 48 25.86 -1.89 26.68
N GLY A 49 26.63 -2.43 27.63
CA GLY A 49 27.89 -3.13 27.38
C GLY A 49 27.77 -4.30 26.39
N ILE A 50 27.77 -3.97 25.11
CA ILE A 50 27.90 -4.92 24.00
C ILE A 50 29.33 -4.75 23.51
N GLU A 51 30.20 -5.59 24.06
CA GLU A 51 31.56 -5.73 23.61
C GLU A 51 31.58 -6.08 22.12
N SER A 52 32.48 -5.39 21.43
CA SER A 52 32.88 -5.64 20.05
C SER A 52 33.16 -7.13 19.77
N GLU A 53 32.47 -7.65 18.77
CA GLU A 53 32.76 -8.79 17.89
C GLU A 53 33.40 -10.06 18.50
N PRO A 54 32.85 -11.22 18.09
CA PRO A 54 33.70 -12.24 17.52
C PRO A 54 33.32 -12.49 16.08
N SER A 55 34.24 -12.09 15.20
CA SER A 55 34.42 -12.58 13.84
C SER A 55 34.18 -14.10 13.78
N VAL A 56 33.03 -14.51 13.24
CA VAL A 56 32.75 -15.92 12.99
C VAL A 56 33.63 -16.39 11.84
N LYS A 57 34.59 -17.24 12.17
CA LYS A 57 35.41 -17.97 11.19
C LYS A 57 34.50 -18.92 10.42
N LEU A 58 34.36 -18.69 9.11
CA LEU A 58 33.79 -19.66 8.18
C LEU A 58 34.60 -20.96 8.25
N ASN A 59 33.99 -22.04 8.74
CA ASN A 59 34.52 -23.38 8.57
C ASN A 59 34.04 -23.95 7.21
N SER A 60 34.97 -24.59 6.52
CA SER A 60 34.89 -25.03 5.12
C SER A 60 34.00 -26.26 4.87
N GLU A 61 32.96 -26.47 5.68
CA GLU A 61 32.10 -27.65 5.61
C GLU A 61 30.67 -27.32 5.16
N ALA A 62 30.34 -26.04 4.92
CA ALA A 62 29.05 -25.61 4.36
C ALA A 62 29.04 -25.52 2.82
N LYS A 63 29.81 -26.37 2.11
CA LYS A 63 29.88 -26.34 0.63
C LYS A 63 28.91 -27.31 -0.06
N THR A 64 28.20 -28.18 0.67
CA THR A 64 27.36 -29.22 0.03
C THR A 64 25.86 -29.12 0.36
N GLU A 65 25.41 -28.05 1.02
CA GLU A 65 23.97 -27.74 1.19
C GLU A 65 23.56 -26.46 0.44
N VAL A 66 24.41 -26.01 -0.49
CA VAL A 66 24.16 -24.83 -1.32
C VAL A 66 23.63 -25.21 -2.72
N GLU A 67 23.46 -26.51 -2.99
CA GLU A 67 22.94 -27.02 -4.26
C GLU A 67 21.50 -27.57 -4.20
N SER A 68 20.85 -27.65 -3.03
CA SER A 68 19.44 -28.09 -2.93
C SER A 68 18.44 -26.98 -2.57
N LEU A 69 18.91 -25.77 -2.27
CA LEU A 69 18.04 -24.60 -2.05
C LEU A 69 17.90 -23.70 -3.29
N VAL A 70 18.53 -24.07 -4.40
CA VAL A 70 18.45 -23.34 -5.67
C VAL A 70 17.19 -23.64 -6.47
N ASP A 71 16.41 -24.64 -6.07
CA ASP A 71 15.15 -25.01 -6.76
C ASP A 71 13.92 -24.21 -6.29
N ASN A 72 14.04 -23.43 -5.20
CA ASN A 72 12.98 -22.50 -4.76
C ASN A 72 13.25 -21.04 -5.18
N LYS A 73 14.28 -20.80 -6.01
CA LYS A 73 14.54 -19.51 -6.66
C LYS A 73 13.93 -19.47 -8.07
N ALA A 74 12.70 -19.96 -8.20
CA ALA A 74 11.96 -19.98 -9.46
C ALA A 74 10.64 -19.20 -9.34
N ALA A 75 10.70 -17.90 -9.07
CA ALA A 75 9.54 -17.00 -9.26
C ALA A 75 9.91 -15.50 -9.43
N ALA A 76 11.18 -15.19 -9.71
CA ALA A 76 11.57 -13.85 -10.18
C ALA A 76 11.89 -13.94 -11.68
N LYS A 77 10.93 -14.45 -12.45
CA LYS A 77 10.90 -14.27 -13.90
C LYS A 77 10.28 -12.89 -14.14
N ASP A 78 10.72 -12.17 -15.17
CA ASP A 78 10.20 -10.85 -15.56
C ASP A 78 8.71 -10.91 -15.92
N TYR A 79 7.86 -11.12 -14.93
CA TYR A 79 6.42 -11.22 -15.05
C TYR A 79 5.82 -9.83 -14.88
N MET A 80 5.04 -9.42 -15.88
CA MET A 80 4.26 -8.19 -15.82
C MET A 80 2.84 -8.54 -15.35
N PRO A 81 2.38 -8.04 -14.20
CA PRO A 81 1.06 -8.36 -13.69
C PRO A 81 -0.08 -7.97 -14.64
N SER A 82 -1.05 -8.86 -14.83
CA SER A 82 -2.26 -8.65 -15.63
C SER A 82 -3.40 -8.12 -14.75
N LEU A 83 -3.88 -6.90 -15.06
CA LEU A 83 -5.01 -6.30 -14.34
C LEU A 83 -6.32 -7.06 -14.60
N ASP A 84 -6.54 -7.58 -15.81
CA ASP A 84 -7.76 -8.31 -16.16
C ASP A 84 -7.84 -9.67 -15.44
N SER A 85 -6.70 -10.34 -15.30
CA SER A 85 -6.60 -11.59 -14.53
C SER A 85 -6.80 -11.30 -13.04
N GLY A 86 -6.13 -10.25 -12.53
CA GLY A 86 -6.26 -9.80 -11.15
C GLY A 86 -7.70 -9.43 -10.78
N GLU A 87 -8.41 -8.73 -11.68
CA GLU A 87 -9.82 -8.39 -11.49
C GLU A 87 -10.68 -9.64 -11.32
N LYS A 88 -10.54 -10.63 -12.21
CA LYS A 88 -11.33 -11.88 -12.16
C LYS A 88 -11.06 -12.65 -10.87
N LEU A 89 -9.81 -12.77 -10.47
CA LEU A 89 -9.44 -13.41 -9.21
C LEU A 89 -10.06 -12.68 -8.01
N VAL A 90 -9.99 -11.35 -8.00
CA VAL A 90 -10.55 -10.52 -6.93
C VAL A 90 -12.06 -10.66 -6.86
N GLN A 91 -12.76 -10.62 -7.99
CA GLN A 91 -14.22 -10.79 -8.03
C GLN A 91 -14.63 -12.15 -7.44
N ASN A 92 -13.94 -13.23 -7.80
CA ASN A 92 -14.32 -14.59 -7.40
C ASN A 92 -13.92 -14.96 -5.97
N LEU A 93 -12.73 -14.52 -5.51
CA LEU A 93 -12.10 -15.05 -4.30
C LEU A 93 -11.98 -14.02 -3.17
N CYS A 94 -11.80 -12.74 -3.49
CA CYS A 94 -11.38 -11.75 -2.50
C CYS A 94 -12.51 -10.79 -2.10
N SER A 95 -13.36 -10.42 -3.05
CA SER A 95 -14.35 -9.33 -2.90
C SER A 95 -15.42 -9.61 -1.83
N GLN A 96 -15.72 -10.89 -1.57
CA GLN A 96 -16.71 -11.30 -0.58
C GLN A 96 -16.31 -10.89 0.85
N CYS A 97 -15.01 -10.89 1.16
CA CYS A 97 -14.47 -10.53 2.46
C CYS A 97 -13.82 -9.13 2.45
N HIS A 98 -13.13 -8.74 1.37
CA HIS A 98 -12.35 -7.50 1.27
C HIS A 98 -13.05 -6.37 0.50
N GLY A 99 -14.38 -6.45 0.35
CA GLY A 99 -15.20 -5.50 -0.40
C GLY A 99 -15.36 -4.12 0.26
N ASP A 100 -16.29 -3.32 -0.28
CA ASP A 100 -16.50 -1.92 0.15
C ASP A 100 -17.23 -1.78 1.48
N LYS A 101 -17.89 -2.83 1.95
CA LYS A 101 -18.62 -2.76 3.20
C LYS A 101 -17.59 -2.90 4.31
N ILE A 102 -17.08 -1.79 4.87
CA ILE A 102 -16.42 -1.79 6.19
C ILE A 102 -17.38 -1.22 7.21
N ILE A 103 -17.77 -2.03 8.20
CA ILE A 103 -18.41 -1.53 9.41
C ILE A 103 -17.28 -1.25 10.43
N PRO A 104 -17.05 0.01 10.82
CA PRO A 104 -15.86 0.43 11.59
C PRO A 104 -15.68 -0.22 12.97
N PHE A 105 -16.69 -0.91 13.49
CA PHE A 105 -16.65 -1.52 14.83
C PHE A 105 -16.71 -3.04 14.83
N VAL A 106 -16.97 -3.65 13.66
CA VAL A 106 -17.15 -5.09 13.54
C VAL A 106 -16.51 -5.52 12.24
N GLN A 107 -15.19 -5.70 12.21
CA GLN A 107 -14.63 -6.29 11.01
C GLN A 107 -13.43 -7.20 11.18
N SER A 108 -13.73 -8.49 11.02
CA SER A 108 -12.79 -9.58 10.87
C SER A 108 -11.99 -9.52 9.56
N TYR A 109 -12.38 -8.67 8.60
CA TYR A 109 -11.74 -8.57 7.29
C TYR A 109 -11.33 -7.12 6.98
N PRO A 110 -10.04 -6.83 6.75
CA PRO A 110 -9.59 -5.49 6.40
C PRO A 110 -9.98 -5.14 4.96
N ASN A 111 -10.22 -3.87 4.67
CA ASN A 111 -10.23 -3.43 3.27
C ASN A 111 -8.81 -3.11 2.79
N ILE A 112 -8.52 -3.56 1.58
CA ILE A 112 -7.19 -3.46 0.95
C ILE A 112 -7.21 -2.71 -0.38
N LYS A 113 -8.30 -2.01 -0.71
CA LYS A 113 -8.40 -1.21 -1.94
C LYS A 113 -7.41 -0.05 -1.89
N GLY A 114 -6.62 0.11 -2.96
CA GLY A 114 -5.63 1.16 -3.10
C GLY A 114 -4.43 1.03 -2.14
N GLN A 115 -4.28 -0.13 -1.49
CA GLN A 115 -3.06 -0.42 -0.75
C GLN A 115 -1.90 -0.67 -1.73
N LYS A 116 -0.66 -0.36 -1.31
CA LYS A 116 0.53 -0.53 -2.14
C LYS A 116 0.63 -1.98 -2.63
N ALA A 117 0.72 -2.19 -3.94
CA ALA A 117 0.77 -3.52 -4.54
C ALA A 117 1.88 -4.39 -3.94
N GLY A 118 3.09 -3.84 -3.75
CA GLY A 118 4.20 -4.58 -3.12
C GLY A 118 3.92 -5.03 -1.68
N TYR A 119 3.15 -4.26 -0.92
CA TYR A 119 2.71 -4.67 0.43
C TYR A 119 1.71 -5.83 0.33
N ILE A 120 0.70 -5.72 -0.53
CA ILE A 120 -0.30 -6.77 -0.74
C ILE A 120 0.39 -8.07 -1.16
N LEU A 121 1.27 -8.00 -2.17
CA LEU A 121 2.01 -9.16 -2.67
C LEU A 121 2.82 -9.83 -1.57
N LYS A 122 3.53 -9.04 -0.75
CA LYS A 122 4.25 -9.58 0.40
C LYS A 122 3.30 -10.33 1.33
N GLN A 123 2.18 -9.70 1.72
CA GLN A 123 1.25 -10.34 2.65
C GLN A 123 0.64 -11.63 2.08
N LEU A 124 0.29 -11.65 0.80
CA LEU A 124 -0.23 -12.85 0.14
C LEU A 124 0.81 -13.99 0.15
N ARG A 125 2.08 -13.68 -0.10
CA ARG A 125 3.19 -14.64 -0.02
C ARG A 125 3.43 -15.11 1.41
N ASP A 126 3.38 -14.21 2.38
CA ASP A 126 3.52 -14.55 3.80
C ASP A 126 2.38 -15.50 4.25
N PHE A 127 1.14 -15.27 3.82
CA PHE A 127 0.02 -16.18 4.07
C PHE A 127 0.20 -17.53 3.36
N LYS A 128 0.72 -17.54 2.14
CA LYS A 128 0.92 -18.77 1.36
C LYS A 128 2.02 -19.66 1.94
N SER A 129 3.05 -19.04 2.51
CA SER A 129 4.21 -19.71 3.12
C SER A 129 4.04 -20.02 4.61
N ASP A 130 2.88 -19.69 5.19
CA ASP A 130 2.59 -19.81 6.62
C ASP A 130 3.46 -18.91 7.54
N GLU A 131 4.26 -17.98 6.99
CA GLU A 131 4.96 -16.94 7.75
C GLU A 131 4.00 -15.97 8.45
N ARG A 132 2.84 -15.72 7.82
CA ARG A 132 1.71 -15.03 8.43
C ARG A 132 0.54 -16.00 8.55
N GLN A 133 0.07 -16.21 9.77
CA GLN A 133 -0.99 -17.17 10.05
C GLN A 133 -2.37 -16.51 10.07
N ASP A 134 -3.28 -17.04 9.25
CA ASP A 134 -4.71 -16.77 9.25
C ASP A 134 -5.41 -17.87 8.44
N LEU A 135 -6.21 -18.71 9.08
CA LEU A 135 -6.79 -19.90 8.45
C LEU A 135 -7.68 -19.56 7.23
N TYR A 136 -8.32 -18.39 7.24
CA TYR A 136 -9.17 -17.97 6.14
C TYR A 136 -8.33 -17.54 4.95
N MET A 137 -7.37 -16.64 5.16
CA MET A 137 -6.49 -16.17 4.09
C MET A 137 -5.59 -17.28 3.54
N GLN A 138 -5.06 -18.15 4.40
CA GLN A 138 -4.30 -19.34 3.99
C GLN A 138 -5.14 -20.21 3.05
N SER A 139 -6.41 -20.46 3.36
CA SER A 139 -7.30 -21.28 2.53
C SER A 139 -7.51 -20.69 1.12
N VAL A 140 -7.51 -19.36 1.01
CA VAL A 140 -7.68 -18.65 -0.27
C VAL A 140 -6.39 -18.69 -1.10
N VAL A 141 -5.23 -18.37 -0.50
CA VAL A 141 -3.97 -18.17 -1.27
C VAL A 141 -3.21 -19.46 -1.57
N LYS A 142 -3.50 -20.55 -0.87
CA LYS A 142 -2.77 -21.82 -1.01
C LYS A 142 -2.80 -22.38 -2.43
N HIS A 143 -3.91 -22.17 -3.14
CA HIS A 143 -4.13 -22.67 -4.50
C HIS A 143 -3.72 -21.72 -5.63
N LEU A 144 -3.28 -20.49 -5.30
CA LEU A 144 -2.90 -19.48 -6.29
C LEU A 144 -1.43 -19.62 -6.71
N SER A 145 -1.11 -19.39 -7.98
CA SER A 145 0.28 -19.26 -8.44
C SER A 145 0.91 -17.95 -7.95
N ASP A 146 2.24 -17.80 -8.05
CA ASP A 146 2.87 -16.53 -7.70
C ASP A 146 2.46 -15.41 -8.66
N GLU A 147 2.26 -15.74 -9.94
CA GLU A 147 1.70 -14.84 -10.96
C GLU A 147 0.29 -14.36 -10.58
N ASP A 148 -0.58 -15.26 -10.09
CA ASP A 148 -1.91 -14.88 -9.59
C ASP A 148 -1.82 -13.90 -8.42
N LEU A 149 -0.87 -14.12 -7.49
CA LEU A 149 -0.67 -13.19 -6.35
C LEU A 149 -0.23 -11.82 -6.82
N GLN A 150 0.66 -11.77 -7.83
CA GLN A 150 1.13 -10.53 -8.44
C GLN A 150 -0.01 -9.79 -9.15
N ASP A 151 -0.86 -10.50 -9.90
CA ASP A 151 -2.03 -9.94 -10.59
C ASP A 151 -3.03 -9.34 -9.60
N VAL A 152 -3.37 -10.08 -8.54
CA VAL A 152 -4.28 -9.62 -7.47
C VAL A 152 -3.72 -8.37 -6.78
N ALA A 153 -2.43 -8.39 -6.43
CA ALA A 153 -1.77 -7.29 -5.76
C ALA A 153 -1.73 -6.03 -6.64
N ALA A 154 -1.41 -6.19 -7.93
CA ALA A 154 -1.42 -5.10 -8.89
C ALA A 154 -2.82 -4.51 -9.05
N PHE A 155 -3.85 -5.35 -9.25
CA PHE A 155 -5.24 -4.90 -9.41
C PHE A 155 -5.72 -4.10 -8.19
N TYR A 156 -5.58 -4.64 -6.98
CA TYR A 156 -5.97 -3.92 -5.76
C TYR A 156 -5.26 -2.58 -5.59
N GLY A 157 -3.98 -2.50 -6.01
CA GLY A 157 -3.21 -1.27 -5.99
C GLY A 157 -3.72 -0.18 -6.94
N THR A 158 -4.48 -0.55 -7.98
CA THR A 158 -5.11 0.42 -8.89
C THR A 158 -6.44 0.96 -8.36
N LEU A 159 -7.05 0.29 -7.38
CA LEU A 159 -8.35 0.70 -6.85
C LEU A 159 -8.23 1.98 -6.02
N LYS A 160 -9.28 2.79 -6.02
CA LYS A 160 -9.36 3.97 -5.17
C LYS A 160 -9.43 3.53 -3.69
N PRO A 161 -8.56 4.07 -2.81
CA PRO A 161 -8.69 3.86 -1.38
C PRO A 161 -10.05 4.31 -0.87
N LEU A 162 -10.55 3.61 0.14
CA LEU A 162 -11.82 3.97 0.74
C LEU A 162 -11.76 5.30 1.49
N ASP A 163 -12.80 6.09 1.31
CA ASP A 163 -13.01 7.30 2.07
C ASP A 163 -13.65 6.97 3.43
N LEU A 164 -12.80 6.75 4.43
CA LEU A 164 -13.24 6.47 5.79
C LEU A 164 -13.94 7.67 6.43
N TYR A 165 -13.60 8.90 6.04
CA TYR A 165 -14.19 10.11 6.61
C TYR A 165 -15.67 10.24 6.22
N ASN A 166 -15.98 10.17 4.92
CA ASN A 166 -17.35 10.33 4.48
C ASN A 166 -18.25 9.13 4.84
N ARG A 167 -17.71 7.90 4.87
CA ARG A 167 -18.53 6.73 5.26
C ARG A 167 -18.82 6.64 6.75
N THR A 168 -17.90 7.04 7.61
CA THR A 168 -18.19 7.05 9.06
C THR A 168 -19.28 8.06 9.38
N LYS A 169 -19.31 9.20 8.68
CA LYS A 169 -20.42 10.17 8.75
C LYS A 169 -21.76 9.52 8.39
N GLU A 170 -21.82 8.75 7.30
CA GLU A 170 -23.05 8.03 6.93
C GLU A 170 -23.46 6.98 7.97
N TYR A 171 -22.51 6.27 8.60
CA TYR A 171 -22.81 5.27 9.64
C TYR A 171 -23.40 5.88 10.92
N TYR A 172 -22.89 7.02 11.38
CA TYR A 172 -23.36 7.66 12.63
C TYR A 172 -24.58 8.56 12.46
N HIS A 173 -25.05 8.78 11.24
CA HIS A 173 -26.24 9.58 10.94
C HIS A 173 -27.39 8.75 10.34
N GLN A 174 -27.32 7.42 10.42
CA GLN A 174 -28.43 6.48 10.21
C GLN A 174 -29.12 6.18 11.54
#